data_AF-A0A1M5EN56-F1
#
_entry.id   AF-A0A1M5EN56-F1
#
_cell.length_a   1.000
_cell.length_b   1.000
_cell.length_c   1.000
_cell.angle_alpha   90.00
_cell.angle_beta   90.00
_cell.angle_gamma   90.00
#
_symmetry.space_group_name_H-M   'P 1'
#
loop_
_entity.id
_entity.type
_entity.pdbx_description
1 polymer ?
#
loop_
_entity_poly.entity_id
_entity_poly.type
_entity_poly.pdbx_seq_one_letter_code
_entity_poly.pdbx_strand_id
1 'polypeptide(L)'
;MEKPDFSSPFRQSMYANKKEWNQFLSIFLLAAGIGFTIAGIIFFFAYNWDTLSKFAKLGIIEVLLTVSVLLAVFTRWNILIKQILLTGATFLIGTLFAVFGQIYQTGADAYDLFLGWTLFTLLWAIAIRFAPLWFTFLGLFCVTLWLYALQIVPNQILEVALLTNAVTWICALATILAEWMKMKGKLGAHNDWFIRLLSVATIIHASYQIIIAMDNNENMIIFPLINALLLFPFGLYLGWKQKNLFYLSAIPFAILMILLFLFIIRSNLHNESALFFLSGLIVITGTTLLIYTVLNLKKKWYGTK
;
A
#
# COMPACT_ATOMS: atom_id res chain seq x y z
N MET A 1 -24.43 -38.62 39.96
CA MET A 1 -24.60 -37.38 39.20
C MET A 1 -23.23 -36.93 38.73
N GLU A 2 -22.81 -37.39 37.55
CA GLU A 2 -21.58 -36.93 36.90
C GLU A 2 -21.78 -35.49 36.42
N LYS A 3 -20.79 -34.64 36.70
CA LYS A 3 -20.77 -33.26 36.20
C LYS A 3 -20.59 -33.29 34.68
N PRO A 4 -21.42 -32.58 33.89
CA PRO A 4 -21.20 -32.47 32.46
C PRO A 4 -19.94 -31.64 32.20
N ASP A 5 -19.00 -32.25 31.50
CA ASP A 5 -17.74 -31.66 31.05
C ASP A 5 -18.04 -30.64 29.94
N PHE A 6 -18.22 -29.37 30.33
CA PHE A 6 -18.35 -28.25 29.40
C PHE A 6 -16.99 -27.93 28.77
N SER A 7 -16.54 -28.81 27.88
CA SER A 7 -15.49 -28.50 26.93
C SER A 7 -16.02 -27.44 25.95
N SER A 8 -15.71 -26.19 26.28
CA SER A 8 -15.97 -25.02 25.46
C SER A 8 -15.54 -25.23 23.99
N PRO A 9 -16.45 -25.08 23.01
CA PRO A 9 -16.11 -25.15 21.58
C PRO A 9 -15.27 -23.94 21.12
N PHE A 10 -14.97 -22.98 22.00
CA PHE A 10 -14.20 -21.76 21.70
C PHE A 10 -12.68 -21.93 21.77
N ARG A 11 -12.16 -23.14 22.02
CA ARG A 11 -10.73 -23.45 21.85
C ARG A 11 -10.42 -23.97 20.44
N GLN A 12 -11.08 -23.48 19.39
CA GLN A 12 -10.51 -23.63 18.06
C GLN A 12 -9.16 -22.88 18.06
N SER A 13 -8.11 -23.62 17.75
CA SER A 13 -6.72 -23.21 17.94
C SER A 13 -6.46 -21.83 17.33
N MET A 14 -5.99 -20.88 18.13
CA MET A 14 -5.40 -19.63 17.63
C MET A 14 -4.15 -19.85 16.75
N TYR A 15 -3.76 -21.11 16.55
CA TYR A 15 -2.59 -21.53 15.79
C TYR A 15 -3.02 -22.12 14.46
N ALA A 16 -2.32 -21.72 13.41
CA ALA A 16 -2.51 -22.26 12.07
C ALA A 16 -2.21 -23.77 12.06
N ASN A 17 -3.04 -24.54 11.39
CA ASN A 17 -2.85 -25.97 11.22
C ASN A 17 -1.74 -26.25 10.17
N LYS A 18 -1.29 -27.50 10.06
CA LYS A 18 -0.23 -27.91 9.11
C LYS A 18 -0.56 -27.55 7.66
N LYS A 19 -1.84 -27.63 7.26
CA LYS A 19 -2.28 -27.32 5.89
C LYS A 19 -2.16 -25.82 5.60
N GLU A 20 -2.57 -24.98 6.55
CA GLU A 20 -2.44 -23.53 6.47
C GLU A 20 -0.98 -23.08 6.42
N TRP A 21 -0.12 -23.68 7.25
CA TRP A 21 1.33 -23.45 7.20
C TRP A 21 1.93 -23.80 5.86
N ASN A 22 1.59 -24.97 5.31
CA ASN A 22 2.07 -25.38 3.99
C ASN A 22 1.59 -24.43 2.89
N GLN A 23 0.33 -23.99 2.94
CA GLN A 23 -0.21 -23.05 1.97
C GLN A 23 0.48 -21.69 2.07
N PHE A 24 0.65 -21.16 3.28
CA PHE A 24 1.37 -19.92 3.53
C PHE A 24 2.80 -20.01 3.00
N LEU A 25 3.53 -21.06 3.38
CA LEU A 25 4.92 -21.24 2.98
C LEU A 25 5.05 -21.38 1.46
N SER A 26 4.13 -22.10 0.81
CA SER A 26 4.11 -22.24 -0.65
C SER A 26 3.90 -20.89 -1.34
N ILE A 27 2.95 -20.07 -0.88
CA ILE A 27 2.70 -18.74 -1.44
C ILE A 27 3.89 -17.82 -1.19
N PHE A 28 4.40 -17.82 0.04
CA PHE A 28 5.53 -16.99 0.46
C PHE A 28 6.79 -17.32 -0.34
N LEU A 29 7.18 -18.60 -0.41
CA LEU A 29 8.36 -19.02 -1.17
C LEU A 29 8.22 -18.74 -2.66
N LEU A 30 7.02 -18.89 -3.22
CA LEU A 30 6.79 -18.59 -4.64
C LEU A 30 6.89 -17.08 -4.89
N ALA A 31 6.26 -16.25 -4.06
CA ALA A 31 6.36 -14.80 -4.14
C ALA A 31 7.80 -14.31 -3.93
N ALA A 32 8.50 -14.85 -2.93
CA ALA A 32 9.91 -14.55 -2.67
C ALA A 32 10.81 -15.00 -3.83
N GLY A 33 10.57 -16.17 -4.40
CA GLY A 33 11.30 -16.68 -5.56
C GLY A 33 11.18 -15.76 -6.76
N ILE A 34 9.97 -15.29 -7.09
CA ILE A 34 9.77 -14.30 -8.15
C ILE A 34 10.44 -12.97 -7.80
N GLY A 35 10.26 -12.49 -6.57
CA GLY A 35 10.88 -11.24 -6.11
C GLY A 35 12.40 -11.26 -6.23
N PHE A 36 13.06 -12.32 -5.76
CA PHE A 36 14.50 -12.50 -5.88
C PHE A 36 14.94 -12.72 -7.33
N THR A 37 14.13 -13.35 -8.17
CA THR A 37 14.43 -13.47 -9.61
C THR A 37 14.44 -12.10 -10.27
N ILE A 38 13.43 -11.27 -10.04
CA ILE A 38 13.38 -9.90 -10.58
C ILE A 38 14.54 -9.06 -10.05
N ALA A 39 14.81 -9.12 -8.74
CA ALA A 39 15.94 -8.41 -8.14
C ALA A 39 17.28 -8.88 -8.73
N GLY A 40 17.45 -10.18 -8.91
CA GLY A 40 18.62 -10.77 -9.56
C GLY A 40 18.78 -10.31 -11.01
N ILE A 41 17.69 -10.18 -11.76
CA ILE A 41 17.71 -9.61 -13.12
C ILE A 41 18.16 -8.16 -13.08
N ILE A 42 17.60 -7.33 -12.19
CA ILE A 42 17.99 -5.92 -12.05
C ILE A 42 19.49 -5.80 -11.70
N PHE A 43 19.99 -6.59 -10.75
CA PHE A 43 21.41 -6.58 -10.39
C PHE A 43 22.32 -7.14 -11.49
N PHE A 44 21.87 -8.14 -12.23
CA PHE A 44 22.58 -8.65 -13.41
C PHE A 44 22.78 -7.52 -14.44
N PHE A 45 21.74 -6.73 -14.70
CA PHE A 45 21.83 -5.55 -15.56
C PHE A 45 22.75 -4.48 -15.02
N ALA A 46 22.65 -4.18 -13.72
CA ALA A 46 23.49 -3.18 -13.07
C ALA A 46 24.98 -3.56 -13.15
N TYR A 47 25.33 -4.83 -12.92
CA TYR A 47 26.70 -5.31 -12.96
C TYR A 47 27.27 -5.43 -14.39
N ASN A 48 26.47 -5.94 -15.33
CA ASN A 48 26.90 -6.19 -16.71
C ASN A 48 26.55 -5.05 -17.68
N TRP A 49 26.25 -3.84 -17.16
CA TRP A 49 25.73 -2.77 -17.99
C TRP A 49 26.68 -2.40 -19.13
N ASP A 50 27.97 -2.22 -18.84
CA ASP A 50 28.94 -1.76 -19.82
C ASP A 50 29.36 -2.85 -20.82
N THR A 51 29.19 -4.13 -20.45
CA THR A 51 29.61 -5.27 -21.27
C THR A 51 28.52 -5.76 -22.23
N LEU A 52 27.25 -5.53 -21.91
CA LEU A 52 26.13 -5.98 -22.73
C LEU A 52 25.84 -5.00 -23.87
N SER A 53 25.67 -5.53 -25.09
CA SER A 53 25.16 -4.75 -26.21
C SER A 53 23.71 -4.30 -25.97
N LYS A 54 23.29 -3.21 -26.62
CA LYS A 54 21.92 -2.68 -26.51
C LYS A 54 20.86 -3.74 -26.85
N PHE A 55 21.11 -4.55 -27.88
CA PHE A 55 20.23 -5.65 -28.29
C PHE A 55 20.19 -6.79 -27.27
N ALA A 56 21.33 -7.15 -26.67
CA ALA A 56 21.34 -8.15 -25.61
C ALA A 56 20.53 -7.67 -24.41
N LYS A 57 20.65 -6.38 -24.06
CA LYS A 57 19.93 -5.83 -22.91
C LYS A 57 18.41 -5.90 -23.07
N LEU A 58 17.90 -5.46 -24.22
CA LEU A 58 16.46 -5.52 -24.52
C LEU A 58 16.00 -6.97 -24.76
N GLY A 59 16.75 -7.73 -25.55
CA GLY A 59 16.40 -9.09 -25.94
C GLY A 59 16.28 -10.05 -24.75
N ILE A 60 17.15 -9.95 -23.74
CA ILE A 60 17.03 -10.77 -22.52
C ILE A 60 15.70 -10.50 -21.81
N ILE A 61 15.32 -9.24 -21.64
CA ILE A 61 14.09 -8.86 -20.94
C ILE A 61 12.86 -9.28 -21.76
N GLU A 62 12.87 -9.02 -23.07
CA GLU A 62 11.79 -9.41 -23.98
C GLU A 62 11.58 -10.92 -24.00
N VAL A 63 12.65 -11.72 -24.10
CA VAL A 63 12.55 -13.18 -24.06
C VAL A 63 11.97 -13.66 -22.73
N LEU A 64 12.45 -13.13 -21.59
CA LEU A 64 11.91 -13.49 -20.27
C LEU A 64 10.43 -13.12 -20.14
N LEU A 65 10.04 -11.94 -20.64
CA LEU A 65 8.66 -11.48 -20.63
C LEU A 65 7.78 -12.40 -21.50
N THR A 66 8.19 -12.65 -22.75
CA THR A 66 7.46 -13.52 -23.67
C THR A 66 7.31 -14.93 -23.11
N VAL A 67 8.38 -15.54 -22.60
CA VAL A 67 8.33 -16.88 -21.98
C VAL A 67 7.38 -16.88 -20.78
N SER A 68 7.43 -15.87 -19.91
CA SER A 68 6.53 -15.78 -18.75
C SER A 68 5.06 -15.73 -19.16
N VAL A 69 4.74 -14.94 -20.18
CA VAL A 69 3.38 -14.83 -20.72
C VAL A 69 2.94 -16.12 -21.41
N LEU A 70 3.79 -16.70 -22.27
CA LEU A 70 3.49 -17.96 -22.95
C LEU A 70 3.25 -19.10 -21.96
N LEU A 71 4.09 -19.21 -20.92
CA LEU A 71 3.90 -20.19 -19.86
C LEU A 71 2.57 -19.96 -19.12
N ALA A 72 2.23 -18.72 -18.77
CA ALA A 72 0.97 -18.43 -18.10
C ALA A 72 -0.26 -18.77 -18.97
N VAL A 73 -0.19 -18.54 -20.29
CA VAL A 73 -1.29 -18.78 -21.23
C VAL A 73 -1.44 -20.27 -21.55
N PHE A 74 -0.36 -20.93 -21.99
CA PHE A 74 -0.43 -22.26 -22.59
C PHE A 74 -0.27 -23.42 -21.62
N THR A 75 0.28 -23.21 -20.43
CA THR A 75 0.39 -24.30 -19.44
C THR A 75 -0.94 -24.55 -18.74
N ARG A 76 -1.10 -25.76 -18.18
CA ARG A 76 -2.25 -26.12 -17.32
C ARG A 76 -1.96 -25.94 -15.83
N TRP A 77 -1.05 -25.02 -15.48
CA TRP A 77 -0.68 -24.76 -14.09
C TRP A 77 -1.84 -24.16 -13.28
N ASN A 78 -1.72 -24.28 -11.96
CA ASN A 78 -2.66 -23.69 -11.02
C ASN A 78 -2.81 -22.18 -11.29
N ILE A 79 -4.04 -21.67 -11.19
CA ILE A 79 -4.36 -20.25 -11.39
C ILE A 79 -3.46 -19.34 -10.57
N LEU A 80 -3.15 -19.71 -9.32
CA LEU A 80 -2.28 -18.92 -8.46
C LEU A 80 -0.86 -18.78 -9.03
N ILE A 81 -0.31 -19.86 -9.57
CA ILE A 81 1.03 -19.85 -10.18
C ILE A 81 1.04 -18.91 -11.39
N LYS A 82 0.00 -18.98 -12.23
CA LYS A 82 -0.16 -18.08 -13.37
C LYS A 82 -0.29 -16.62 -12.93
N GLN A 83 -1.07 -16.35 -11.89
CA GLN A 83 -1.26 -15.01 -11.32
C GLN A 83 0.05 -14.42 -10.80
N ILE A 84 0.83 -15.21 -10.08
CA ILE A 84 2.11 -14.77 -9.51
C ILE A 84 3.16 -14.61 -10.62
N LEU A 85 3.22 -15.54 -11.59
CA LEU A 85 4.09 -15.42 -12.76
C LEU A 85 3.81 -14.15 -13.58
N LEU A 86 2.53 -13.84 -13.83
CA LEU A 86 2.14 -12.64 -14.56
C LEU A 86 2.35 -11.35 -13.74
N THR A 87 2.29 -11.44 -12.42
CA THR A 87 2.75 -10.35 -11.54
C THR A 87 4.26 -10.14 -11.73
N GLY A 88 5.04 -11.22 -11.84
CA GLY A 88 6.46 -11.13 -12.19
C GLY A 88 6.70 -10.48 -13.56
N ALA A 89 5.93 -10.89 -14.56
CA ALA A 89 5.95 -10.28 -15.90
C ALA A 89 5.66 -8.78 -15.87
N THR A 90 4.77 -8.33 -14.99
CA THR A 90 4.47 -6.90 -14.79
C THR A 90 5.70 -6.12 -14.34
N PHE A 91 6.53 -6.67 -13.46
CA PHE A 91 7.78 -6.03 -13.06
C PHE A 91 8.84 -6.06 -14.18
N LEU A 92 8.88 -7.13 -15.00
CA LEU A 92 9.73 -7.18 -16.18
C LEU A 92 9.39 -6.09 -17.20
N ILE A 93 8.10 -5.73 -17.36
CA ILE A 93 7.67 -4.58 -18.17
C ILE A 93 8.28 -3.28 -17.63
N GLY A 94 8.27 -3.08 -16.31
CA GLY A 94 8.92 -1.93 -15.68
C GLY A 94 10.44 -1.93 -15.92
N THR A 95 11.10 -3.09 -15.80
CA THR A 95 12.52 -3.24 -16.12
C THR A 95 12.81 -2.92 -17.59
N LEU A 96 11.93 -3.35 -18.51
CA LEU A 96 12.06 -3.05 -19.94
C LEU A 96 12.03 -1.53 -20.20
N PHE A 97 11.06 -0.82 -19.62
CA PHE A 97 10.99 0.64 -19.73
C PHE A 97 12.21 1.34 -19.14
N ALA A 98 12.69 0.90 -17.97
CA ALA A 98 13.89 1.46 -17.34
C ALA A 98 15.14 1.26 -18.22
N VAL A 99 15.35 0.05 -18.75
CA VAL A 99 16.48 -0.27 -19.62
C VAL A 99 16.38 0.49 -20.95
N PHE A 100 15.18 0.59 -21.53
CA PHE A 100 14.93 1.36 -22.74
C PHE A 100 15.29 2.84 -22.54
N GLY A 101 14.81 3.46 -21.47
CA GLY A 101 15.10 4.86 -21.15
C GLY A 101 16.60 5.13 -20.98
N GLN A 102 17.33 4.20 -20.35
CA GLN A 102 18.78 4.32 -20.19
C GLN A 102 19.57 4.10 -21.48
N ILE A 103 19.15 3.16 -22.35
CA ILE A 103 19.86 2.84 -23.61
C ILE A 103 19.77 3.99 -24.61
N TYR A 104 18.58 4.57 -24.73
CA TYR A 104 18.29 5.56 -25.76
C TYR A 104 18.35 7.00 -25.26
N GLN A 105 18.48 7.22 -23.94
CA GLN A 105 18.61 8.54 -23.31
C GLN A 105 17.71 9.59 -24.00
N THR A 106 16.43 9.25 -24.16
CA THR A 106 15.50 9.98 -25.04
C THR A 106 15.15 11.37 -24.53
N GLY A 107 15.77 11.83 -23.43
CA GLY A 107 15.37 13.02 -22.69
C GLY A 107 13.98 12.93 -22.06
N ALA A 108 13.36 11.74 -22.07
CA ALA A 108 12.03 11.52 -21.51
C ALA A 108 12.11 11.55 -19.98
N ASP A 109 11.08 12.12 -19.36
CA ASP A 109 10.95 12.18 -17.92
C ASP A 109 10.65 10.78 -17.36
N ALA A 110 10.98 10.57 -16.08
CA ALA A 110 10.64 9.31 -15.41
C ALA A 110 9.12 9.06 -15.43
N TYR A 111 8.32 10.12 -15.40
CA TYR A 111 6.88 10.09 -15.58
C TYR A 111 6.45 9.25 -16.78
N ASP A 112 7.04 9.44 -17.97
CA ASP A 112 6.61 8.77 -19.20
C ASP A 112 6.79 7.25 -19.09
N LEU A 113 7.89 6.81 -18.47
CA LEU A 113 8.19 5.39 -18.24
C LEU A 113 7.21 4.76 -17.24
N PHE A 114 6.90 5.48 -16.16
CA PHE A 114 5.93 5.01 -15.16
C PHE A 114 4.49 5.02 -15.69
N LEU A 115 4.13 5.98 -16.54
CA LEU A 115 2.84 6.00 -17.23
C LEU A 115 2.70 4.77 -18.13
N GLY A 116 3.71 4.48 -18.97
CA GLY A 116 3.76 3.27 -19.78
C GLY A 116 3.58 2.03 -18.92
N TRP A 117 4.39 1.90 -17.85
CA TRP A 117 4.30 0.76 -16.94
C TRP A 117 2.91 0.61 -16.30
N THR A 118 2.28 1.72 -15.88
CA THR A 118 0.93 1.74 -15.31
C THR A 118 -0.11 1.25 -16.30
N LEU A 119 -0.08 1.74 -17.54
CA LEU A 119 -1.04 1.39 -18.59
C LEU A 119 -0.97 -0.10 -18.95
N PHE A 120 0.25 -0.65 -19.12
CA PHE A 120 0.40 -2.08 -19.37
C PHE A 120 -0.08 -2.89 -18.16
N THR A 121 0.27 -2.48 -16.93
CA THR A 121 -0.17 -3.17 -15.71
C THR A 121 -1.68 -3.22 -15.56
N LEU A 122 -2.40 -2.16 -15.98
CA LEU A 122 -3.87 -2.12 -15.96
C LEU A 122 -4.48 -3.25 -16.79
N LEU A 123 -3.96 -3.48 -18.00
CA LEU A 123 -4.45 -4.55 -18.89
C LEU A 123 -4.35 -5.91 -18.20
N TRP A 124 -3.22 -6.17 -17.55
CA TRP A 124 -2.99 -7.40 -16.79
C TRP A 124 -3.89 -7.49 -15.55
N ALA A 125 -4.04 -6.40 -14.79
CA ALA A 125 -4.87 -6.36 -13.59
C ALA A 125 -6.34 -6.72 -13.89
N ILE A 126 -6.88 -6.18 -14.98
CA ILE A 126 -8.24 -6.46 -15.45
C ILE A 126 -8.37 -7.93 -15.89
N ALA A 127 -7.42 -8.44 -16.69
CA ALA A 127 -7.47 -9.79 -17.22
C ALA A 127 -7.35 -10.86 -16.11
N ILE A 128 -6.46 -10.65 -15.15
CA ILE A 128 -6.04 -11.66 -14.17
C ILE A 128 -6.91 -11.62 -12.90
N ARG A 129 -7.50 -10.46 -12.58
CA ARG A 129 -8.37 -10.25 -11.40
C ARG A 129 -7.71 -10.69 -10.08
N PHE A 130 -6.42 -10.38 -9.92
CA PHE A 130 -5.63 -10.76 -8.74
C PHE A 130 -5.35 -9.55 -7.85
N ALA A 131 -5.66 -9.65 -6.56
CA ALA A 131 -5.57 -8.52 -5.63
C ALA A 131 -4.17 -7.89 -5.51
N PRO A 132 -3.06 -8.66 -5.41
CA PRO A 132 -1.71 -8.08 -5.46
C PRO A 132 -1.41 -7.29 -6.74
N LEU A 133 -1.92 -7.74 -7.89
CA LEU A 133 -1.68 -7.03 -9.15
C LEU A 133 -2.49 -5.72 -9.22
N TRP A 134 -3.72 -5.70 -8.71
CA TRP A 134 -4.48 -4.47 -8.52
C TRP A 134 -3.78 -3.52 -7.55
N PHE A 135 -3.16 -4.03 -6.50
CA PHE A 135 -2.36 -3.23 -5.58
C PHE A 135 -1.14 -2.61 -6.28
N THR A 136 -0.41 -3.39 -7.07
CA THR A 136 0.70 -2.90 -7.90
C THR A 136 0.23 -1.81 -8.88
N PHE A 137 -0.88 -2.03 -9.58
CA PHE A 137 -1.46 -1.04 -10.49
C PHE A 137 -1.76 0.28 -9.76
N LEU A 138 -2.48 0.23 -8.63
CA LEU A 138 -2.82 1.42 -7.86
C LEU A 138 -1.58 2.16 -7.37
N GLY A 139 -0.57 1.42 -6.88
CA GLY A 139 0.72 2.00 -6.49
C GLY A 139 1.42 2.70 -7.64
N LEU A 140 1.53 2.05 -8.80
CA LEU A 140 2.13 2.64 -10.01
C LEU A 140 1.37 3.88 -10.48
N PHE A 141 0.04 3.84 -10.42
CA PHE A 141 -0.79 4.98 -10.81
C PHE A 141 -0.57 6.18 -9.87
N CYS A 142 -0.52 5.95 -8.56
CA CYS A 142 -0.20 6.99 -7.58
C CYS A 142 1.22 7.57 -7.78
N VAL A 143 2.22 6.72 -8.05
CA VAL A 143 3.59 7.16 -8.36
C VAL A 143 3.62 7.97 -9.66
N THR A 144 2.89 7.55 -10.68
CA THR A 144 2.79 8.27 -11.96
C THR A 144 2.23 9.67 -11.77
N LEU A 145 1.17 9.83 -10.97
CA LEU A 145 0.62 11.16 -10.64
C LEU A 145 1.60 12.02 -9.85
N TRP A 146 2.33 11.42 -8.92
CA TRP A 146 3.36 12.13 -8.16
C TRP A 146 4.51 12.62 -9.06
N LEU A 147 4.99 11.76 -9.95
CA LEU A 147 6.03 12.12 -10.91
C LEU A 147 5.55 13.20 -11.88
N TYR A 148 4.30 13.13 -12.35
CA TYR A 148 3.73 14.20 -13.19
C TYR A 148 3.74 15.55 -12.47
N ALA A 149 3.28 15.58 -11.21
CA ALA A 149 3.27 16.79 -10.41
C ALA A 149 4.67 17.38 -10.21
N LEU A 150 5.68 16.53 -9.99
CA LEU A 150 7.06 16.97 -9.77
C LEU A 150 7.84 17.34 -11.04
N GLN A 151 7.59 16.65 -12.15
CA GLN A 151 8.43 16.76 -13.36
C GLN A 151 7.79 17.67 -14.41
N ILE A 152 6.47 17.59 -14.59
CA ILE A 152 5.78 18.28 -15.68
C ILE A 152 5.22 19.64 -15.24
N VAL A 153 4.65 19.71 -14.03
CA VAL A 153 3.97 20.93 -13.54
C VAL A 153 4.50 21.45 -12.19
N PRO A 154 5.82 21.44 -11.91
CA PRO A 154 6.36 21.73 -10.57
C PRO A 154 6.03 23.14 -10.05
N ASN A 155 5.89 24.11 -10.96
CA ASN A 155 5.65 25.51 -10.60
C ASN A 155 4.15 25.85 -10.49
N GLN A 156 3.27 24.90 -10.81
CA GLN A 156 1.82 25.10 -10.81
C GLN A 156 1.22 24.62 -9.48
N ILE A 157 1.34 25.44 -8.43
CA ILE A 157 1.00 25.07 -7.04
C ILE A 157 -0.41 24.45 -6.93
N LEU A 158 -1.40 25.03 -7.61
CA LEU A 158 -2.78 24.51 -7.58
C LEU A 158 -2.89 23.13 -8.24
N GLU A 159 -2.25 22.92 -9.40
CA GLU A 159 -2.28 21.62 -10.08
C GLU A 159 -1.56 20.55 -9.25
N VAL A 160 -0.41 20.89 -8.66
CA VAL A 160 0.33 20.02 -7.74
C VAL A 160 -0.55 19.65 -6.53
N ALA A 161 -1.23 20.62 -5.92
CA ALA A 161 -2.14 20.36 -4.80
C ALA A 161 -3.31 19.45 -5.21
N LEU A 162 -3.90 19.65 -6.39
CA LEU A 162 -4.99 18.83 -6.89
C LEU A 162 -4.55 17.39 -7.23
N LEU A 163 -3.39 17.22 -7.87
CA LEU A 163 -2.84 15.92 -8.25
C LEU A 163 -2.43 15.10 -7.02
N THR A 164 -1.75 15.73 -6.07
CA THR A 164 -1.39 15.08 -4.81
C THR A 164 -2.63 14.76 -3.97
N ASN A 165 -3.65 15.60 -4.00
CA ASN A 165 -4.95 15.28 -3.42
C ASN A 165 -5.61 14.08 -4.12
N ALA A 166 -5.57 14.01 -5.46
CA ALA A 166 -6.13 12.91 -6.23
C ALA A 166 -5.53 11.55 -5.83
N VAL A 167 -4.23 11.49 -5.50
CA VAL A 167 -3.57 10.28 -4.96
C VAL A 167 -4.27 9.77 -3.69
N THR A 168 -4.62 10.67 -2.76
CA THR A 168 -5.37 10.32 -1.54
C THR A 168 -6.73 9.72 -1.89
N TRP A 169 -7.47 10.38 -2.79
CA TRP A 169 -8.81 9.96 -3.17
C TRP A 169 -8.83 8.66 -3.97
N ILE A 170 -7.83 8.39 -4.81
CA ILE A 170 -7.69 7.11 -5.51
C ILE A 170 -7.57 5.96 -4.51
N CYS A 171 -6.68 6.09 -3.52
CA CYS A 171 -6.53 5.10 -2.45
C CYS A 171 -7.80 4.96 -1.60
N ALA A 172 -8.45 6.08 -1.27
CA ALA A 172 -9.68 6.10 -0.49
C ALA A 172 -10.84 5.41 -1.22
N LEU A 173 -11.06 5.77 -2.49
CA LEU A 173 -12.11 5.17 -3.33
C LEU A 173 -11.83 3.69 -3.58
N ALA A 174 -10.58 3.31 -3.83
CA ALA A 174 -10.21 1.89 -3.94
C ALA A 174 -10.52 1.11 -2.65
N THR A 175 -10.25 1.70 -1.48
CA THR A 175 -10.61 1.13 -0.17
C THR A 175 -12.12 0.98 -0.03
N ILE A 176 -12.89 2.04 -0.33
CA ILE A 176 -14.36 2.05 -0.23
C ILE A 176 -14.97 1.01 -1.16
N LEU A 177 -14.49 0.93 -2.41
CA LEU A 177 -14.93 -0.06 -3.39
C LEU A 177 -14.60 -1.48 -2.92
N ALA A 178 -13.41 -1.71 -2.36
CA ALA A 178 -13.01 -3.02 -1.86
C ALA A 178 -13.84 -3.46 -0.63
N GLU A 179 -14.09 -2.55 0.32
CA GLU A 179 -15.01 -2.77 1.44
C GLU A 179 -16.44 -3.06 0.95
N TRP A 180 -16.93 -2.31 -0.03
CA TRP A 180 -18.24 -2.53 -0.63
C TRP A 180 -18.34 -3.89 -1.33
N MET A 181 -17.33 -4.27 -2.11
CA MET A 181 -17.26 -5.57 -2.76
C MET A 181 -17.21 -6.71 -1.74
N LYS A 182 -16.49 -6.52 -0.62
CA LYS A 182 -16.47 -7.47 0.49
C LYS A 182 -17.84 -7.60 1.14
N MET A 183 -18.53 -6.49 1.43
CA MET A 183 -19.89 -6.51 1.99
C MET A 183 -20.90 -7.21 1.07
N LYS A 184 -20.72 -7.11 -0.26
CA LYS A 184 -21.53 -7.80 -1.26
C LYS A 184 -21.12 -9.26 -1.52
N GLY A 185 -20.10 -9.78 -0.80
CA GLY A 185 -19.59 -11.14 -1.00
C GLY A 185 -18.84 -11.35 -2.31
N LYS A 186 -18.52 -10.29 -3.06
CA LYS A 186 -17.76 -10.36 -4.33
C LYS A 186 -16.25 -10.43 -4.10
N LEU A 187 -15.77 -9.96 -2.96
CA LEU A 187 -14.37 -10.04 -2.55
C LEU A 187 -14.26 -10.98 -1.34
N GLY A 188 -13.50 -12.07 -1.49
CA GLY A 188 -13.33 -13.05 -0.42
C GLY A 188 -12.62 -12.48 0.81
N ALA A 189 -12.96 -12.97 2.01
CA ALA A 189 -12.40 -12.52 3.29
C ALA A 189 -10.87 -12.67 3.40
N HIS A 190 -10.27 -13.55 2.58
CA HIS A 190 -8.81 -13.69 2.49
C HIS A 190 -8.12 -12.42 1.94
N ASN A 191 -8.85 -11.49 1.31
CA ASN A 191 -8.32 -10.22 0.79
C ASN A 191 -8.46 -9.06 1.77
N ASP A 192 -8.70 -9.34 3.06
CA ASP A 192 -8.72 -8.30 4.10
C ASP A 192 -7.40 -7.54 4.21
N TRP A 193 -6.27 -8.19 3.91
CA TRP A 193 -4.96 -7.54 3.87
C TRP A 193 -4.91 -6.43 2.80
N PHE A 194 -5.54 -6.63 1.64
CA PHE A 194 -5.56 -5.67 0.54
C PHE A 194 -6.31 -4.40 0.93
N ILE A 195 -7.50 -4.57 1.53
CA ILE A 195 -8.30 -3.46 2.05
C ILE A 195 -7.52 -2.68 3.12
N ARG A 196 -6.88 -3.39 4.06
CA ARG A 196 -6.10 -2.77 5.13
C ARG A 196 -4.91 -1.99 4.58
N LEU A 197 -4.18 -2.51 3.61
CA LEU A 197 -3.06 -1.80 2.99
C LEU A 197 -3.51 -0.53 2.27
N LEU A 198 -4.60 -0.58 1.49
CA LEU A 198 -5.15 0.62 0.85
C LEU A 198 -5.63 1.65 1.88
N SER A 199 -6.21 1.18 2.99
CA SER A 199 -6.62 2.04 4.10
C SER A 199 -5.42 2.71 4.77
N VAL A 200 -4.36 1.94 5.05
CA VAL A 200 -3.10 2.49 5.61
C VAL A 200 -2.52 3.53 4.66
N ALA A 201 -2.42 3.23 3.37
CA ALA A 201 -1.91 4.17 2.37
C ALA A 201 -2.73 5.48 2.36
N THR A 202 -4.07 5.38 2.42
CA THR A 202 -4.97 6.53 2.50
C THR A 202 -4.71 7.37 3.76
N ILE A 203 -4.64 6.71 4.93
CA ILE A 203 -4.45 7.38 6.22
C ILE A 203 -3.08 8.07 6.28
N ILE A 204 -2.00 7.37 5.91
CA ILE A 204 -0.65 7.92 5.89
C ILE A 204 -0.58 9.12 4.94
N HIS A 205 -1.08 8.97 3.72
CA HIS A 205 -0.99 10.04 2.72
C HIS A 205 -1.83 11.27 3.13
N ALA A 206 -3.04 11.07 3.66
CA ALA A 206 -3.87 12.15 4.19
C ALA A 206 -3.19 12.89 5.36
N SER A 207 -2.57 12.15 6.29
CA SER A 207 -1.80 12.74 7.39
C SER A 207 -0.58 13.50 6.93
N TYR A 208 0.18 12.93 6.00
CA TYR A 208 1.36 13.55 5.41
C TYR A 208 1.02 14.90 4.73
N GLN A 209 -0.07 14.92 3.96
CA GLN A 209 -0.55 16.14 3.30
C GLN A 209 -0.89 17.26 4.30
N ILE A 210 -1.52 16.92 5.43
CA ILE A 210 -1.81 17.91 6.48
C ILE A 210 -0.53 18.41 7.14
N ILE A 211 0.39 17.50 7.46
CA ILE A 211 1.67 17.81 8.09
C ILE A 211 2.46 18.79 7.21
N ILE A 212 2.59 18.53 5.91
CA ILE A 212 3.28 19.45 4.99
C ILE A 212 2.55 20.78 4.87
N ALA A 213 1.22 20.76 4.77
CA ALA A 213 0.44 21.99 4.66
C ALA A 213 0.48 22.86 5.93
N MET A 214 0.89 22.30 7.09
CA MET A 214 1.10 23.06 8.33
C MET A 214 2.45 23.79 8.37
N ASP A 215 3.45 23.29 7.66
CA ASP A 215 4.80 23.86 7.58
C ASP A 215 4.90 24.94 6.49
N ASN A 216 4.18 24.74 5.38
CA ASN A 216 4.21 25.68 4.26
C ASN A 216 3.35 26.93 4.51
N ASN A 217 3.92 28.12 4.26
CA ASN A 217 3.22 29.41 4.33
C ASN A 217 2.25 29.66 3.16
N GLU A 218 2.25 28.80 2.14
CA GLU A 218 1.37 28.89 0.98
C GLU A 218 0.02 28.24 1.31
N ASN A 219 -1.04 29.07 1.41
CA ASN A 219 -2.37 28.81 1.98
C ASN A 219 -3.23 27.64 1.41
N MET A 220 -2.65 26.52 0.97
CA MET A 220 -3.39 25.37 0.41
C MET A 220 -3.75 24.29 1.43
N ILE A 221 -3.79 24.63 2.72
CA ILE A 221 -4.24 23.72 3.79
C ILE A 221 -5.70 23.25 3.63
N ILE A 222 -6.49 23.97 2.83
CA ILE A 222 -7.90 23.65 2.59
C ILE A 222 -8.07 22.24 2.02
N PHE A 223 -7.28 21.81 1.03
CA PHE A 223 -7.46 20.48 0.41
C PHE A 223 -7.13 19.34 1.38
N PRO A 224 -5.97 19.31 2.06
CA PRO A 224 -5.68 18.28 3.06
C PRO A 224 -6.65 18.28 4.24
N LEU A 225 -7.12 19.46 4.67
CA LEU A 225 -8.10 19.58 5.74
C LEU A 225 -9.45 18.96 5.35
N ILE A 226 -9.95 19.24 4.14
CA ILE A 226 -11.17 18.60 3.60
C ILE A 226 -11.01 17.08 3.58
N ASN A 227 -9.86 16.56 3.16
CA ASN A 227 -9.62 15.12 3.15
C ASN A 227 -9.74 14.50 4.54
N ALA A 228 -9.10 15.06 5.56
CA ALA A 228 -9.22 14.51 6.91
C ALA A 228 -10.64 14.64 7.45
N LEU A 229 -11.30 15.78 7.24
CA LEU A 229 -12.68 16.00 7.71
C LEU A 229 -13.69 15.06 7.06
N LEU A 230 -13.44 14.58 5.84
CA LEU A 230 -14.30 13.61 5.17
C LEU A 230 -13.88 12.15 5.49
N LEU A 231 -12.60 11.82 5.29
CA LEU A 231 -12.11 10.44 5.31
C LEU A 231 -11.96 9.89 6.73
N PHE A 232 -11.50 10.69 7.71
CA PHE A 232 -11.27 10.19 9.07
C PHE A 232 -12.58 9.89 9.80
N PRO A 233 -13.59 10.79 9.84
CA PRO A 233 -14.88 10.46 10.43
C PRO A 233 -15.57 9.29 9.73
N PHE A 234 -15.48 9.22 8.39
CA PHE A 234 -16.04 8.11 7.63
C PHE A 234 -15.36 6.77 7.98
N GLY A 235 -14.03 6.74 8.08
CA GLY A 235 -13.29 5.55 8.49
C GLY A 235 -13.60 5.14 9.94
N LEU A 236 -13.74 6.09 10.86
CA LEU A 236 -14.16 5.82 12.24
C LEU A 236 -15.59 5.26 12.30
N TYR A 237 -16.51 5.80 11.49
CA TYR A 237 -17.87 5.29 11.35
C TYR A 237 -17.89 3.84 10.83
N LEU A 238 -17.12 3.55 9.79
CA LEU A 238 -16.96 2.17 9.28
C LEU A 238 -16.37 1.24 10.34
N GLY A 239 -15.31 1.69 11.04
CA GLY A 239 -14.69 0.97 12.14
C GLY A 239 -15.69 0.63 13.24
N TRP A 240 -16.54 1.57 13.63
CA TRP A 240 -17.57 1.36 14.64
C TRP A 240 -18.67 0.41 14.16
N LYS A 241 -19.22 0.64 12.96
CA LYS A 241 -20.32 -0.14 12.38
C LYS A 241 -19.94 -1.60 12.17
N GLN A 242 -18.72 -1.85 11.69
CA GLN A 242 -18.20 -3.20 11.44
C GLN A 242 -17.50 -3.81 12.66
N LYS A 243 -17.44 -3.11 13.81
CA LYS A 243 -16.62 -3.47 14.98
C LYS A 243 -15.13 -3.70 14.64
N ASN A 244 -14.65 -3.07 13.57
CA ASN A 244 -13.28 -3.23 13.08
C ASN A 244 -12.32 -2.33 13.85
N LEU A 245 -11.56 -2.94 14.75
CA LEU A 245 -10.59 -2.25 15.62
C LEU A 245 -9.45 -1.57 14.83
N PHE A 246 -9.20 -1.98 13.58
CA PHE A 246 -8.11 -1.40 12.78
C PHE A 246 -8.32 0.08 12.50
N TYR A 247 -9.48 0.50 11.99
CA TYR A 247 -9.77 1.91 11.73
C TYR A 247 -9.77 2.74 13.02
N LEU A 248 -10.28 2.16 14.11
CA LEU A 248 -10.33 2.78 15.44
C LEU A 248 -8.97 2.87 16.14
N SER A 249 -7.94 2.21 15.58
CA SER A 249 -6.56 2.33 16.06
C SER A 249 -5.76 3.24 15.13
N ALA A 250 -5.83 2.98 13.81
CA ALA A 250 -5.02 3.66 12.81
C ALA A 250 -5.38 5.16 12.67
N ILE A 251 -6.67 5.50 12.65
CA ILE A 251 -7.10 6.90 12.48
C ILE A 251 -6.79 7.73 13.73
N PRO A 252 -7.10 7.30 14.97
CA PRO A 252 -6.72 8.09 16.14
C PRO A 252 -5.20 8.20 16.32
N PHE A 253 -4.43 7.18 15.92
CA PHE A 253 -2.97 7.26 15.90
C PHE A 253 -2.48 8.32 14.88
N ALA A 254 -3.08 8.35 13.69
CA ALA A 254 -2.79 9.35 12.67
C ALA A 254 -3.12 10.78 13.14
N ILE A 255 -4.24 10.97 13.85
CA ILE A 255 -4.61 12.24 14.49
C ILE A 255 -3.59 12.63 15.56
N LEU A 256 -3.16 11.68 16.41
CA LEU A 256 -2.12 11.92 17.41
C LEU A 256 -0.82 12.42 16.76
N MET A 257 -0.40 11.83 15.64
CA MET A 257 0.80 12.25 14.92
C MET A 257 0.65 13.66 14.30
N ILE A 258 -0.52 13.99 13.75
CA ILE A 258 -0.81 15.35 13.26
C ILE A 258 -0.76 16.38 14.40
N LEU A 259 -1.39 16.07 15.53
CA LEU A 259 -1.39 16.96 16.70
C LEU A 259 0.01 17.12 17.31
N LEU A 260 0.80 16.05 17.33
CA LEU A 260 2.19 16.10 17.75
C LEU A 260 3.01 17.03 16.85
N PHE A 261 2.85 16.92 15.54
CA PHE A 261 3.54 17.80 14.59
C PHE A 261 3.13 19.27 14.78
N LEU A 262 1.83 19.53 14.93
CA LEU A 262 1.31 20.86 15.23
C LEU A 262 1.91 21.43 16.54
N PHE A 263 2.00 20.61 17.59
CA PHE A 263 2.62 20.99 18.85
C PHE A 263 4.10 21.36 18.64
N ILE A 264 4.85 20.55 17.89
CA ILE A 264 6.27 20.82 17.61
C ILE A 264 6.45 22.19 16.95
N ILE A 265 5.67 22.51 15.91
CA ILE A 265 5.79 23.77 15.19
C ILE A 265 5.27 24.98 16.00
N ARG A 266 4.24 24.81 16.83
CA ARG A 266 3.53 25.94 17.48
C ARG A 266 3.82 26.13 18.95
N SER A 267 4.59 25.24 19.59
CA SER A 267 4.85 25.29 21.04
C SER A 267 5.71 26.48 21.49
N ASN A 268 6.42 27.17 20.57
CA ASN A 268 7.37 28.25 20.87
C ASN A 268 8.46 27.84 21.89
N LEU A 269 8.70 26.54 22.07
CA LEU A 269 9.75 26.03 22.96
C LEU A 269 11.09 26.06 22.22
N HIS A 270 11.94 27.02 22.57
CA HIS A 270 13.29 27.14 22.00
C HIS A 270 14.28 26.09 22.52
N ASN A 271 13.97 25.44 23.65
CA ASN A 271 14.85 24.42 24.24
C ASN A 271 14.55 23.04 23.62
N GLU A 272 15.48 22.54 22.81
CA GLU A 272 15.39 21.22 22.15
C GLU A 272 15.14 20.08 23.13
N SER A 273 15.74 20.13 24.33
CA SER A 273 15.56 19.09 25.34
C SER A 273 14.13 19.06 25.89
N ALA A 274 13.51 20.22 26.08
CA ALA A 274 12.13 20.33 26.52
C ALA A 274 11.16 19.86 25.43
N LEU A 275 11.44 20.22 24.18
CA LEU A 275 10.65 19.79 23.02
C LEU A 275 10.71 18.28 22.83
N PHE A 276 11.91 17.67 22.92
CA PHE A 276 12.09 16.22 22.86
C PHE A 276 11.36 15.51 24.00
N PHE A 277 11.50 15.99 25.23
CA PHE A 277 10.86 15.38 26.39
C PHE A 277 9.33 15.44 26.32
N LEU A 278 8.76 16.61 26.01
CA LEU A 278 7.30 16.80 25.93
C LEU A 278 6.69 16.06 24.75
N SER A 279 7.35 16.08 23.58
CA SER A 279 6.90 15.30 22.42
C SER A 279 6.92 13.80 22.73
N GLY A 280 7.98 13.30 23.37
CA GLY A 280 8.06 11.92 23.84
C GLY A 280 6.94 11.57 24.83
N LEU A 281 6.65 12.45 25.79
CA LEU A 281 5.56 12.26 26.74
C LEU A 281 4.19 12.21 26.06
N ILE A 282 3.93 13.08 25.07
CA ILE A 282 2.69 13.09 24.27
C ILE A 282 2.54 11.77 23.52
N VAL A 283 3.62 11.29 22.88
CA VAL A 283 3.60 10.02 22.13
C VAL A 283 3.33 8.84 23.07
N ILE A 284 4.06 8.72 24.17
CA ILE A 284 3.89 7.61 25.13
C ILE A 284 2.47 7.63 25.72
N THR A 285 2.01 8.79 26.19
CA THR A 285 0.69 8.93 26.81
C THR A 285 -0.43 8.66 25.80
N GLY A 286 -0.34 9.26 24.62
CA GLY A 286 -1.34 9.12 23.56
C GLY A 286 -1.43 7.68 23.04
N THR A 287 -0.30 7.03 22.79
CA THR A 287 -0.28 5.62 22.36
C THR A 287 -0.78 4.68 23.45
N THR A 288 -0.41 4.90 24.71
CA THR A 288 -0.89 4.10 25.84
C THR A 288 -2.41 4.22 26.00
N LEU A 289 -2.96 5.45 25.94
CA LEU A 289 -4.40 5.68 26.01
C LEU A 289 -5.14 5.03 24.83
N LEU A 290 -4.57 5.09 23.63
CA LEU A 290 -5.11 4.46 22.44
C LEU A 290 -5.15 2.93 22.58
N ILE A 291 -4.04 2.32 23.00
CA ILE A 291 -3.96 0.87 23.26
C ILE A 291 -4.98 0.47 24.33
N TYR A 292 -5.05 1.20 25.45
CA TYR A 292 -6.02 0.95 26.51
C TYR A 292 -7.46 1.00 25.98
N THR A 293 -7.80 2.02 25.19
CA THR A 293 -9.13 2.19 24.60
C THR A 293 -9.48 1.05 23.64
N VAL A 294 -8.55 0.69 22.76
CA VAL A 294 -8.73 -0.40 21.79
C VAL A 294 -8.87 -1.75 22.51
N LEU A 295 -8.10 -2.01 23.56
CA LEU A 295 -8.22 -3.22 24.38
C LEU A 295 -9.56 -3.28 25.11
N ASN A 296 -10.05 -2.15 25.62
CA ASN A 296 -11.37 -2.09 26.27
C ASN A 296 -12.51 -2.30 25.27
N LEU A 297 -12.42 -1.70 24.07
CA LEU A 297 -13.37 -1.95 22.98
C LEU A 297 -13.34 -3.41 22.53
N LYS A 298 -12.14 -4.02 22.42
CA LYS A 298 -11.97 -5.44 22.11
C LYS A 298 -12.68 -6.31 23.15
N LYS A 299 -12.47 -6.05 24.45
CA LYS A 299 -13.15 -6.74 25.55
C LYS A 299 -14.67 -6.62 25.44
N LYS A 300 -15.18 -5.41 25.21
CA LYS A 300 -16.62 -5.11 25.10
C LYS A 300 -17.29 -5.79 23.90
N TRP A 301 -16.61 -5.85 22.76
CA TRP A 301 -17.20 -6.32 21.51
C TRP A 301 -17.04 -7.80 21.24
N TYR A 302 -15.89 -8.36 21.62
CA TYR A 302 -15.51 -9.73 21.30
C TYR A 302 -15.49 -10.64 22.52
N GLY A 303 -15.71 -10.11 23.73
CA GLY A 303 -15.80 -10.90 24.94
C GLY A 303 -14.50 -11.65 25.23
N THR A 304 -13.50 -10.96 25.77
CA THR A 304 -12.37 -11.63 26.41
C THR A 304 -12.57 -11.49 27.91
N LYS A 305 -12.95 -12.59 28.57
CA LYS A 305 -12.70 -12.76 30.02
C LYS A 305 -11.20 -12.58 30.27
#